data_AF-A0A519SPH3-F1
#
_entry.id   AF-A0A519SPH3-F1
#
_cell.length_a   1.000
_cell.length_b   1.000
_cell.length_c   1.000
_cell.angle_alpha   90.00
_cell.angle_beta   90.00
_cell.angle_gamma   90.00
#
_symmetry.space_group_name_H-M   'P 1'
#
loop_
_entity.id
_entity.type
_entity.pdbx_description
1 polymer ?
#
loop_
_entity_poly.entity_id
_entity_poly.type
_entity_poly.pdbx_seq_one_letter_code
_entity_poly.pdbx_strand_id
1 'polypeptide(L)'
;MLPSCLLARAPFFCLLATCGLSLAARPAHAQNRVANYSCGQPGTAAYEHFSFWTNDQQRTDIQYAYGKNRTDVRPRYAGPGRLQGQPCFKVQFARRTLYLRPSGTTLLVAASATAPPKTFTWEYEGPVNGVGTVCSMCAPSAAAAMRLVQRHYLR
;
A
#
# COMPACT_ATOMS: atom_id res chain seq x y z
N MET A 1 32.50 -70.52 -28.64
CA MET A 1 31.53 -71.52 -29.16
C MET A 1 30.88 -72.21 -27.97
N LEU A 2 29.62 -71.86 -27.68
CA LEU A 2 28.57 -72.63 -26.99
C LEU A 2 27.40 -71.65 -26.75
N PRO A 3 26.15 -72.14 -26.69
CA PRO A 3 25.06 -71.58 -27.46
C PRO A 3 23.89 -71.15 -26.56
N SER A 4 23.02 -70.35 -27.19
CA SER A 4 21.56 -70.48 -27.27
C SER A 4 20.69 -70.95 -26.09
N CYS A 5 19.49 -70.36 -26.11
CA CYS A 5 18.19 -70.90 -25.68
C CYS A 5 17.82 -70.70 -24.21
N LEU A 6 16.60 -70.35 -23.82
CA LEU A 6 15.33 -69.92 -24.46
C LEU A 6 14.38 -69.62 -23.27
N LEU A 7 13.24 -68.94 -23.51
CA LEU A 7 11.98 -68.98 -22.73
C LEU A 7 11.99 -68.27 -21.35
N ALA A 8 10.94 -67.63 -20.85
CA ALA A 8 9.61 -67.29 -21.37
C ALA A 8 8.89 -66.37 -20.36
N ARG A 9 7.92 -65.59 -20.88
CA ARG A 9 6.60 -65.25 -20.28
C ARG A 9 6.52 -64.49 -18.94
N ALA A 10 6.26 -63.17 -19.10
CA ALA A 10 5.10 -62.41 -18.60
C ALA A 10 4.91 -62.24 -17.06
N PRO A 11 3.94 -61.41 -16.62
CA PRO A 11 4.00 -59.95 -16.58
C PRO A 11 3.84 -59.45 -15.13
N PHE A 12 4.51 -58.36 -14.73
CA PHE A 12 4.19 -57.70 -13.47
C PHE A 12 3.99 -56.20 -13.68
N PHE A 13 2.71 -55.84 -13.71
CA PHE A 13 2.19 -54.51 -13.52
C PHE A 13 2.78 -53.91 -12.24
N CYS A 14 3.44 -52.75 -12.35
CA CYS A 14 3.58 -51.83 -11.23
C CYS A 14 3.12 -50.45 -11.71
N LEU A 15 1.83 -50.17 -11.43
CA LEU A 15 1.26 -48.83 -11.52
C LEU A 15 2.07 -47.91 -10.60
N LEU A 16 2.94 -47.08 -11.18
CA LEU A 16 3.46 -45.89 -10.50
C LEU A 16 2.36 -44.83 -10.55
N ALA A 17 1.47 -44.87 -9.55
CA ALA A 17 0.54 -43.81 -9.26
C ALA A 17 1.31 -42.59 -8.73
N THR A 18 1.84 -41.77 -9.62
CA THR A 18 2.31 -40.42 -9.30
C THR A 18 1.09 -39.58 -8.91
N CYS A 19 0.76 -39.59 -7.63
CA CYS A 19 -0.26 -38.73 -7.04
C CYS A 19 0.30 -37.30 -7.05
N GLY A 20 0.04 -36.59 -8.16
CA GLY A 20 0.37 -35.18 -8.31
C GLY A 20 -0.39 -34.35 -7.28
N LEU A 21 0.29 -34.01 -6.18
CA LEU A 21 -0.11 -32.94 -5.28
C LEU A 21 0.04 -31.61 -6.02
N SER A 22 -0.94 -31.30 -6.86
CA SER A 22 -1.13 -29.95 -7.38
C SER A 22 -1.48 -29.05 -6.20
N LEU A 23 -0.47 -28.42 -5.58
CA LEU A 23 -0.68 -27.23 -4.77
C LEU A 23 -1.35 -26.21 -5.69
N ALA A 24 -2.67 -26.11 -5.60
CA ALA A 24 -3.41 -24.99 -6.16
C ALA A 24 -2.96 -23.74 -5.42
N ALA A 25 -1.92 -23.08 -5.94
CA ALA A 25 -1.55 -21.74 -5.55
C ALA A 25 -2.77 -20.87 -5.86
N ARG A 26 -3.58 -20.57 -4.83
CA ARG A 26 -4.63 -19.57 -4.95
C ARG A 26 -3.94 -18.28 -5.38
N PRO A 27 -4.28 -17.69 -6.54
CA PRO A 27 -3.71 -16.40 -6.90
C PRO A 27 -4.06 -15.44 -5.75
N ALA A 28 -3.04 -14.88 -5.12
CA ALA A 28 -3.23 -13.80 -4.16
C ALA A 28 -3.83 -12.65 -4.97
N HIS A 29 -5.15 -12.47 -4.87
CA HIS A 29 -5.81 -11.36 -5.55
C HIS A 29 -5.18 -10.06 -5.08
N ALA A 30 -4.88 -9.20 -6.04
CA ALA A 30 -4.17 -7.99 -5.78
C ALA A 30 -4.91 -7.12 -4.76
N GLN A 31 -4.30 -6.92 -3.58
CA GLN A 31 -4.94 -6.21 -2.48
C GLN A 31 -4.62 -4.72 -2.57
N ASN A 32 -5.44 -4.01 -3.34
CA ASN A 32 -5.42 -2.56 -3.32
C ASN A 32 -5.84 -2.04 -1.94
N ARG A 33 -5.04 -1.13 -1.40
CA ARG A 33 -5.30 -0.46 -0.13
C ARG A 33 -4.94 1.02 -0.22
N VAL A 34 -5.68 1.86 0.52
CA VAL A 34 -5.42 3.30 0.60
C VAL A 34 -5.45 3.78 2.05
N ALA A 35 -4.52 4.68 2.39
CA ALA A 35 -4.51 5.40 3.65
C ALA A 35 -4.74 6.90 3.40
N ASN A 36 -5.77 7.46 4.03
CA ASN A 36 -6.20 8.84 3.83
C ASN A 36 -5.87 9.69 5.06
N TYR A 37 -5.31 10.86 4.82
CA TYR A 37 -4.90 11.81 5.85
C TYR A 37 -5.30 13.21 5.43
N SER A 38 -6.00 13.95 6.29
CA SER A 38 -6.42 15.32 5.99
C SER A 38 -6.04 16.32 7.07
N CYS A 39 -6.05 17.58 6.68
CA CYS A 39 -5.91 18.73 7.56
C CYS A 39 -6.93 19.80 7.13
N GLY A 40 -7.48 20.52 8.11
CA GLY A 40 -8.59 21.46 7.86
C GLY A 40 -9.93 20.75 7.64
N GLN A 41 -10.95 21.52 7.27
CA GLN A 41 -12.31 21.02 7.07
C GLN A 41 -12.63 20.87 5.58
N PRO A 42 -13.22 19.76 5.12
CA PRO A 42 -13.71 19.62 3.75
C PRO A 42 -14.59 20.81 3.33
N GLY A 43 -14.42 21.28 2.09
CA GLY A 43 -15.16 22.44 1.57
C GLY A 43 -14.62 23.80 2.02
N THR A 44 -13.46 23.86 2.68
CA THR A 44 -12.80 25.12 3.06
C THR A 44 -11.50 25.35 2.27
N ALA A 45 -11.05 26.60 2.21
CA ALA A 45 -9.77 26.94 1.56
C ALA A 45 -8.56 26.30 2.25
N ALA A 46 -8.68 25.94 3.53
CA ALA A 46 -7.63 25.32 4.31
C ALA A 46 -7.59 23.79 4.21
N TYR A 47 -8.55 23.17 3.50
CA TYR A 47 -8.60 21.73 3.33
C TYR A 47 -7.38 21.24 2.55
N GLU A 48 -6.72 20.22 3.08
CA GLU A 48 -5.67 19.47 2.42
C GLU A 48 -5.86 17.99 2.73
N HIS A 49 -5.63 17.12 1.75
CA HIS A 49 -5.83 15.69 1.88
C HIS A 49 -4.75 14.94 1.10
N PHE A 50 -4.17 13.91 1.70
CA PHE A 50 -3.29 12.95 1.06
C PHE A 50 -3.95 11.57 1.04
N SER A 51 -3.85 10.88 -0.09
CA SER A 51 -4.17 9.46 -0.23
C SER A 51 -2.93 8.68 -0.65
N PHE A 52 -2.54 7.69 0.16
CA PHE A 52 -1.39 6.82 -0.09
C PHE A 52 -1.87 5.45 -0.56
N TRP A 53 -1.66 5.15 -1.84
CA TRP A 53 -2.13 3.93 -2.48
C TRP A 53 -1.05 2.85 -2.54
N THR A 54 -1.47 1.64 -2.20
CA THR A 54 -0.65 0.44 -2.41
C THR A 54 -1.45 -0.58 -3.20
N ASN A 55 -0.78 -1.26 -4.12
CA ASN A 55 -1.28 -2.44 -4.80
C ASN A 55 -0.26 -3.57 -4.61
N ASP A 56 -0.71 -4.79 -4.32
CA ASP A 56 0.20 -5.93 -4.15
C ASP A 56 1.36 -5.68 -3.17
N GLN A 57 1.07 -4.99 -2.06
CA GLN A 57 2.08 -4.60 -1.07
C GLN A 57 3.20 -3.71 -1.62
N GLN A 58 3.01 -3.11 -2.79
CA GLN A 58 3.88 -2.13 -3.40
C GLN A 58 3.21 -0.76 -3.39
N ARG A 59 4.01 0.29 -3.23
CA ARG A 59 3.54 1.66 -3.44
C ARG A 59 3.14 1.83 -4.90
N THR A 60 1.99 2.41 -5.14
CA THR A 60 1.52 2.77 -6.49
C THR A 60 1.47 4.28 -6.66
N ASP A 61 0.53 4.92 -5.96
CA ASP A 61 0.25 6.34 -6.16
C ASP A 61 0.27 7.14 -4.85
N ILE A 62 0.45 8.45 -5.01
CA ILE A 62 0.18 9.45 -3.98
C ILE A 62 -0.77 10.46 -4.62
N GLN A 63 -1.92 10.67 -4.01
CA GLN A 63 -2.87 11.70 -4.42
C GLN A 63 -2.86 12.81 -3.37
N TYR A 64 -3.03 14.05 -3.82
CA TYR A 64 -3.16 15.19 -2.94
C TYR A 64 -4.29 16.10 -3.43
N ALA A 65 -5.28 16.34 -2.59
CA ALA A 65 -6.38 17.26 -2.85
C ALA A 65 -6.27 18.49 -1.94
N TYR A 66 -6.63 19.68 -2.43
CA TYR A 66 -6.60 20.89 -1.62
C TYR A 66 -7.65 21.94 -1.98
N GLY A 67 -7.92 22.82 -1.03
CA GLY A 67 -8.80 23.97 -1.18
C GLY A 67 -10.28 23.62 -1.22
N LYS A 68 -11.10 24.67 -1.33
CA LYS A 68 -12.57 24.59 -1.26
C LYS A 68 -13.18 23.63 -2.28
N ASN A 69 -12.61 23.59 -3.48
CA ASN A 69 -13.11 22.81 -4.60
C ASN A 69 -12.41 21.45 -4.77
N ARG A 70 -11.58 21.04 -3.78
CA ARG A 70 -10.78 19.80 -3.82
C ARG A 70 -10.00 19.66 -5.13
N THR A 71 -9.12 20.62 -5.43
CA THR A 71 -8.23 20.50 -6.58
C THR A 71 -7.26 19.34 -6.35
N ASP A 72 -7.32 18.35 -7.24
CA ASP A 72 -6.47 17.15 -7.17
C ASP A 72 -5.16 17.31 -7.96
N VAL A 73 -4.07 16.84 -7.37
CA VAL A 73 -2.78 16.66 -8.02
C VAL A 73 -2.15 15.33 -7.60
N ARG A 74 -1.30 14.78 -8.46
CA ARG A 74 -0.58 13.52 -8.22
C ARG A 74 0.91 13.78 -8.03
N PRO A 75 1.37 14.04 -6.80
CA PRO A 75 2.79 14.18 -6.58
C PRO A 75 3.50 12.83 -6.65
N ARG A 76 4.80 12.84 -6.99
CA ARG A 76 5.60 11.62 -7.07
C ARG A 76 6.30 11.33 -5.74
N TYR A 77 6.49 10.05 -5.43
CA TYR A 77 7.40 9.67 -4.36
C TYR A 77 8.84 10.04 -4.73
N ALA A 78 9.55 10.71 -3.82
CA ALA A 78 10.89 11.25 -4.05
C ALA A 78 11.96 10.64 -3.13
N GLY A 79 11.67 9.47 -2.55
CA GLY A 79 12.62 8.72 -1.74
C GLY A 79 12.59 9.05 -0.24
N PRO A 80 13.42 8.35 0.55
CA PRO A 80 13.57 8.60 1.98
C PRO A 80 14.21 9.97 2.25
N GLY A 81 14.04 10.46 3.48
CA GLY A 81 14.60 11.71 3.96
C GLY A 81 14.66 11.78 5.48
N ARG A 82 15.00 12.97 5.98
CA ARG A 82 14.93 13.28 7.42
C ARG A 82 14.18 14.59 7.63
N LEU A 83 13.29 14.60 8.60
CA LEU A 83 12.57 15.79 9.07
C LEU A 83 12.92 15.97 10.55
N GLN A 84 13.62 17.06 10.88
CA GLN A 84 14.11 17.33 12.23
C GLN A 84 14.91 16.15 12.80
N GLY A 85 15.79 15.56 11.99
CA GLY A 85 16.63 14.41 12.36
C GLY A 85 15.94 13.04 12.35
N GLN A 86 14.60 12.99 12.30
CA GLN A 86 13.82 11.75 12.32
C GLN A 86 13.56 11.22 10.90
N PRO A 87 13.47 9.88 10.71
CA PRO A 87 13.15 9.28 9.42
C PRO A 87 11.83 9.81 8.85
N CYS A 88 11.84 10.15 7.57
CA CYS A 88 10.67 10.60 6.83
C CYS A 88 10.76 10.13 5.38
N PHE A 89 9.75 10.43 4.58
CA PHE A 89 9.83 10.29 3.13
C PHE A 89 9.50 11.60 2.44
N LYS A 90 9.94 11.74 1.20
CA LYS A 90 9.77 12.95 0.40
C LYS A 90 8.73 12.71 -0.68
N VAL A 91 7.94 13.74 -0.93
CA VAL A 91 6.93 13.77 -1.99
C VAL A 91 7.16 15.01 -2.84
N GLN A 92 7.33 14.83 -4.14
CA GLN A 92 7.65 15.90 -5.09
C GLN A 92 6.40 16.29 -5.87
N PHE A 93 6.05 17.57 -5.75
CA PHE A 93 5.11 18.30 -6.60
C PHE A 93 5.87 18.98 -7.74
N ALA A 94 5.15 19.56 -8.70
CA ALA A 94 5.76 20.23 -9.87
C ALA A 94 6.84 21.27 -9.51
N ARG A 95 6.67 22.00 -8.39
CA ARG A 95 7.58 23.11 -8.01
C ARG A 95 8.10 23.05 -6.57
N ARG A 96 7.78 22.00 -5.82
CA ARG A 96 8.18 21.87 -4.42
C ARG A 96 8.26 20.43 -3.96
N THR A 97 9.04 20.18 -2.92
CA THR A 97 9.14 18.89 -2.25
C THR A 97 8.64 19.04 -0.82
N LEU A 98 7.79 18.12 -0.39
CA LEU A 98 7.33 18.05 0.99
C LEU A 98 7.99 16.87 1.69
N TYR A 99 8.23 17.03 2.98
CA TYR A 99 8.77 16.03 3.89
C TYR A 99 7.64 15.49 4.76
N LEU A 100 7.38 14.19 4.68
CA LEU A 100 6.26 13.52 5.33
C LEU A 100 6.79 12.53 6.36
N ARG A 101 6.45 12.74 7.64
CA ARG A 101 6.91 11.95 8.78
C ARG A 101 5.72 11.33 9.52
N PRO A 102 5.60 9.99 9.53
CA PRO A 102 4.73 9.27 10.46
C PRO A 102 4.98 9.64 11.93
N SER A 103 3.93 9.93 12.70
CA SER A 103 4.03 10.19 14.15
C SER A 103 2.78 9.71 14.87
N GLY A 104 2.89 8.59 15.59
CA GLY A 104 1.73 7.91 16.18
C GLY A 104 0.73 7.54 15.07
N THR A 105 -0.51 8.00 15.16
CA THR A 105 -1.53 7.82 14.12
C THR A 105 -1.69 9.03 13.19
N THR A 106 -0.81 10.04 13.32
CA THR A 106 -0.84 11.28 12.53
C THR A 106 0.32 11.34 11.54
N LEU A 107 0.16 12.17 10.51
CA LEU A 107 1.18 12.43 9.51
C LEU A 107 1.64 13.88 9.61
N LEU A 108 2.92 14.09 9.86
CA LEU A 108 3.53 15.41 9.95
C LEU A 108 4.10 15.79 8.58
N VAL A 109 3.72 16.96 8.06
CA VAL A 109 4.07 17.40 6.70
C VAL A 109 4.75 18.77 6.77
N ALA A 110 5.96 18.87 6.25
CA ALA A 110 6.76 20.10 6.26
C ALA A 110 7.27 20.48 4.87
N ALA A 111 7.42 21.79 4.63
CA ALA A 111 7.94 22.33 3.37
C ALA A 111 9.47 22.17 3.22
N SER A 112 10.18 21.93 4.32
CA SER A 112 11.62 21.66 4.35
C SER A 112 11.97 20.75 5.53
N ALA A 113 13.21 20.27 5.58
CA ALA A 113 13.70 19.39 6.65
C ALA A 113 13.73 20.06 8.05
N THR A 114 13.64 21.39 8.11
CA THR A 114 13.70 22.19 9.34
C THR A 114 12.44 23.00 9.61
N ALA A 115 11.51 23.11 8.64
CA ALA A 115 10.27 23.85 8.81
C ALA A 115 9.36 23.21 9.88
N PRO A 116 8.58 24.02 10.63
CA PRO A 116 7.52 23.50 11.47
C PRO A 116 6.52 22.66 10.65
N PRO A 117 6.20 21.43 11.07
CA PRO A 117 5.28 20.58 10.34
C PRO A 117 3.82 20.98 10.60
N LYS A 118 2.98 20.78 9.58
CA LYS A 118 1.53 20.68 9.72
C LYS A 118 1.14 19.25 10.09
N THR A 119 0.15 19.11 10.97
CA THR A 119 -0.38 17.81 11.38
C THR A 119 -1.59 17.42 10.53
N PHE A 120 -1.53 16.24 9.94
CA PHE A 120 -2.65 15.60 9.26
C PHE A 120 -3.16 14.41 10.09
N THR A 121 -4.47 14.31 10.21
CA THR A 121 -5.17 13.23 10.93
C THR A 121 -5.73 12.22 9.95
N TRP A 122 -5.82 10.96 10.36
CA TRP A 122 -6.47 9.93 9.55
C TRP A 122 -7.92 10.32 9.24
N GLU A 123 -8.30 10.25 7.97
CA GLU A 123 -9.66 10.55 7.50
C GLU A 123 -10.39 9.22 7.25
N TYR A 124 -11.48 9.01 7.99
CA TYR A 124 -12.35 7.87 7.78
C TYR A 124 -13.20 8.09 6.51
N GLU A 125 -13.15 7.11 5.59
CA GLU A 125 -14.01 7.07 4.42
C GLU A 125 -14.90 5.83 4.49
N GLY A 126 -16.16 6.04 4.86
CA GLY A 126 -17.15 4.98 4.99
C GLY A 126 -18.48 5.51 5.54
N PRO A 127 -19.41 4.61 5.89
CA PRO A 127 -20.72 4.99 6.36
C PRO A 127 -20.66 5.83 7.64
N VAL A 128 -21.40 6.93 7.66
CA VAL A 128 -21.58 7.76 8.86
C VAL A 128 -22.99 7.50 9.38
N ASN A 129 -23.09 7.03 10.63
CA ASN A 129 -24.38 6.68 11.24
C ASN A 129 -25.20 5.67 10.40
N GLY A 130 -24.53 4.73 9.74
CA GLY A 130 -25.17 3.72 8.89
C GLY A 130 -25.56 4.21 7.49
N VAL A 131 -25.32 5.47 7.15
CA VAL A 131 -25.59 6.04 5.82
C VAL A 131 -24.30 6.09 5.00
N GLY A 132 -24.33 5.49 3.80
CA GLY A 132 -23.20 5.43 2.87
C GLY A 132 -22.69 4.00 2.64
N THR A 133 -21.62 3.86 1.86
CA THR A 133 -21.01 2.55 1.53
C THR A 133 -19.64 2.40 2.17
N VAL A 134 -19.33 1.19 2.63
CA VAL A 134 -17.98 0.86 3.12
C VAL A 134 -16.97 1.02 1.99
N CYS A 135 -15.92 1.81 2.23
CA CYS A 135 -14.76 1.84 1.35
C CYS A 135 -13.93 0.56 1.58
N SER A 136 -14.08 -0.42 0.68
CA SER A 136 -13.38 -1.72 0.77
C SER A 136 -11.86 -1.61 0.63
N MET A 137 -11.38 -0.53 0.03
CA MET A 137 -9.96 -0.26 -0.23
C MET A 137 -9.33 0.53 0.92
N CYS A 138 -10.13 1.28 1.67
CA CYS A 138 -9.63 2.19 2.69
C CYS A 138 -9.15 1.41 3.92
N ALA A 139 -8.10 1.92 4.54
CA ALA A 139 -7.63 1.38 5.80
C ALA A 139 -8.76 1.43 6.85
N PRO A 140 -9.05 0.32 7.55
CA PRO A 140 -10.21 0.23 8.45
C PRO A 140 -10.05 1.00 9.77
N SER A 141 -8.85 1.51 10.05
CA SER A 141 -8.55 2.28 11.26
C SER A 141 -7.31 3.15 11.07
N ALA A 142 -7.16 4.18 11.91
CA ALA A 142 -5.97 5.03 11.92
C ALA A 142 -4.66 4.24 12.12
N ALA A 143 -4.69 3.20 12.96
CA ALA A 143 -3.54 2.31 13.17
C ALA A 143 -3.22 1.48 11.91
N ALA A 144 -4.24 0.97 11.22
CA ALA A 144 -4.04 0.25 9.96
C ALA A 144 -3.52 1.18 8.86
N ALA A 145 -4.05 2.40 8.77
CA ALA A 145 -3.60 3.43 7.83
C ALA A 145 -2.12 3.76 8.06
N MET A 146 -1.73 3.97 9.31
CA MET A 146 -0.34 4.31 9.61
C MET A 146 0.62 3.15 9.30
N ARG A 147 0.25 1.91 9.63
CA ARG A 147 1.06 0.74 9.27
C ARG A 147 1.29 0.63 7.77
N LEU A 148 0.27 0.97 6.96
CA LEU A 148 0.40 1.02 5.50
C LEU A 148 1.43 2.08 5.09
N VAL A 149 1.31 3.32 5.58
CA VAL A 149 2.26 4.39 5.26
C VAL A 149 3.68 4.02 5.68
N GLN A 150 3.88 3.58 6.93
CA GLN A 150 5.19 3.20 7.45
C GLN A 150 5.81 2.06 6.63
N ARG A 151 5.04 1.01 6.33
CA ARG A 151 5.55 -0.17 5.62
C ARG A 151 5.97 0.14 4.19
N HIS A 152 5.28 1.02 3.48
CA HIS A 152 5.42 1.17 2.02
C HIS A 152 6.09 2.49 1.59
N TYR A 153 6.15 3.49 2.47
CA TYR A 153 6.67 4.82 2.13
C TYR A 153 7.88 5.23 2.96
N LEU A 154 8.03 4.74 4.20
CA LEU A 154 9.14 5.11 5.11
C LEU A 154 10.40 4.24 4.94
N ARG A 155 10.43 3.31 3.99
CA ARG A 155 11.57 2.42 3.75
C ARG A 155 12.82 3.16 3.27
#